data_AF-A0A937MXA7-F1
#
_entry.id   AF-A0A937MXA7-F1
#
_cell.length_a   1.000
_cell.length_b   1.000
_cell.length_c   1.000
_cell.angle_alpha   90.00
_cell.angle_beta   90.00
_cell.angle_gamma   90.00
#
_symmetry.space_group_name_H-M   'P 1'
#
loop_
_entity.id
_entity.type
_entity.pdbx_description
1 polymer ?
#
loop_
_entity_poly.entity_id
_entity_poly.type
_entity_poly.pdbx_seq_one_letter_code
_entity_poly.pdbx_strand_id
1 'polypeptide(L)'
;MKRSNLNLPIDILAFIGLILLLGSGLLVRYILPPGSGENLSVWALTRHEWGEIHFWIAAFLTTVITVHLVLHWRWIVSVIQNKPREGSGMRVALGSIGFIVLLIIAVAPFLTPREQLTPSATGGKETRTFPDKSKASEEQESIRGSMTLEDVKRSTGVPVKYLLKRLDLPENTSPGQKLGQLSKKYGLRIEDVRKVVMLYQE
;
A
#
# COMPACT_ATOMS: atom_id res chain seq x y z
N MET A 1 -42.92 12.56 19.87
CA MET A 1 -42.82 11.34 19.04
C MET A 1 -42.46 10.15 19.93
N LYS A 2 -43.06 8.97 19.73
CA LYS A 2 -42.72 7.78 20.53
C LYS A 2 -41.26 7.41 20.26
N ARG A 3 -40.49 7.06 21.31
CA ARG A 3 -39.05 6.71 21.19
C ARG A 3 -38.80 5.60 20.16
N SER A 4 -39.74 4.68 19.98
CA SER A 4 -39.74 3.66 18.94
C SER A 4 -39.59 4.21 17.52
N ASN A 5 -40.17 5.39 17.25
CA ASN A 5 -40.13 6.00 15.91
C ASN A 5 -38.78 6.66 15.60
N LEU A 6 -37.95 6.92 16.62
CA LEU A 6 -36.58 7.43 16.45
C LEU A 6 -35.55 6.30 16.43
N ASN A 7 -35.79 5.21 17.17
CA ASN A 7 -34.88 4.06 17.18
C ASN A 7 -34.94 3.27 15.86
N LEU A 8 -36.14 3.00 15.35
CA LEU A 8 -36.34 2.24 14.11
C LEU A 8 -35.52 2.75 12.90
N PRO A 9 -35.53 4.06 12.56
CA PRO A 9 -34.75 4.55 11.42
C PRO A 9 -33.24 4.44 11.66
N ILE A 10 -32.76 4.64 12.90
CA ILE A 10 -31.34 4.50 13.24
C ILE A 10 -30.90 3.04 13.11
N ASP A 11 -31.74 2.09 13.53
CA ASP A 11 -31.46 0.66 13.42
C ASP A 11 -31.42 0.21 11.95
N ILE A 12 -32.37 0.69 11.14
CA ILE A 12 -32.38 0.45 9.69
C ILE A 12 -31.12 1.03 9.03
N LEU A 13 -30.74 2.25 9.41
CA LEU A 13 -29.56 2.91 8.87
C LEU A 13 -28.26 2.18 9.26
N ALA A 14 -28.17 1.69 10.50
CA ALA A 14 -27.07 0.85 10.96
C ALA A 14 -26.98 -0.45 10.17
N PHE A 15 -28.13 -1.10 9.90
CA PHE A 15 -28.17 -2.33 9.13
C PHE A 15 -27.74 -2.13 7.66
N ILE A 16 -28.23 -1.07 7.02
CA ILE A 16 -27.81 -0.70 5.65
C ILE A 16 -26.30 -0.40 5.63
N GLY A 17 -25.81 0.41 6.58
CA GLY A 17 -24.39 0.74 6.67
C GLY A 17 -23.52 -0.50 6.88
N LEU A 18 -23.98 -1.48 7.67
CA LEU A 18 -23.28 -2.77 7.85
C LEU A 18 -23.18 -3.57 6.54
N ILE A 19 -24.27 -3.66 5.77
CA ILE A 19 -24.26 -4.34 4.47
C ILE A 19 -23.30 -3.65 3.50
N LEU A 20 -23.34 -2.32 3.42
CA LEU A 20 -22.45 -1.55 2.56
C LEU A 20 -20.98 -1.71 2.97
N LEU A 21 -20.68 -1.73 4.26
CA LEU A 21 -19.33 -1.92 4.77
C LEU A 21 -18.80 -3.32 4.44
N LEU A 22 -19.60 -4.36 4.67
CA LEU A 22 -19.26 -5.75 4.32
C LEU A 22 -19.07 -5.89 2.81
N GLY A 23 -20.01 -5.38 2.01
CA GLY A 23 -19.97 -5.48 0.55
C GLY A 23 -18.74 -4.79 -0.04
N SER A 24 -18.46 -3.56 0.36
CA SER A 24 -17.28 -2.81 -0.10
C SER A 24 -15.96 -3.45 0.38
N GLY A 25 -15.91 -4.00 1.60
CA GLY A 25 -14.74 -4.71 2.10
C GLY A 25 -14.45 -5.99 1.32
N LEU A 26 -15.49 -6.79 1.04
CA LEU A 26 -15.38 -8.00 0.21
C LEU A 26 -14.97 -7.66 -1.23
N LEU A 27 -15.54 -6.59 -1.79
CA LEU A 27 -15.19 -6.10 -3.13
C LEU A 27 -13.71 -5.74 -3.23
N VAL A 28 -13.18 -4.93 -2.30
CA VAL A 28 -11.76 -4.56 -2.27
C VAL A 28 -10.85 -5.76 -1.99
N ARG A 29 -11.32 -6.76 -1.24
CA ARG A 29 -10.51 -7.94 -0.90
C ARG A 29 -10.42 -8.94 -2.05
N TYR A 30 -11.53 -9.22 -2.72
CA TYR A 30 -11.65 -10.32 -3.68
C TYR A 30 -11.67 -9.86 -5.14
N ILE A 31 -12.27 -8.70 -5.44
CA ILE A 31 -12.42 -8.21 -6.81
C ILE A 31 -11.24 -7.29 -7.19
N LEU A 32 -10.72 -6.50 -6.24
CA LEU A 32 -9.53 -5.66 -6.44
C LEU A 32 -8.34 -6.10 -5.55
N PRO A 33 -7.78 -7.32 -5.79
CA PRO A 33 -6.69 -7.85 -4.98
C PRO A 33 -5.45 -6.93 -5.01
N PRO A 34 -4.65 -6.93 -3.93
CA PRO A 34 -3.46 -6.08 -3.83
C PRO A 34 -2.44 -6.42 -4.95
N GLY A 35 -1.92 -5.38 -5.62
CA GLY A 35 -0.97 -5.53 -6.72
C GLY A 35 -1.58 -5.41 -8.13
N SER A 36 -2.89 -5.24 -8.26
CA SER A 36 -3.58 -5.07 -9.55
C SER A 36 -3.33 -3.72 -10.25
N GLY A 37 -2.85 -2.69 -9.53
CA GLY A 37 -2.55 -1.37 -10.08
C GLY A 37 -3.78 -0.65 -10.64
N GLU A 38 -3.58 0.29 -11.57
CA GLU A 38 -4.64 1.01 -12.29
C GLU A 38 -5.36 0.14 -13.33
N ASN A 39 -4.84 -1.05 -13.64
CA ASN A 39 -5.33 -1.92 -14.71
C ASN A 39 -6.63 -2.65 -14.36
N LEU A 40 -7.08 -2.58 -13.10
CA LEU A 40 -8.29 -3.25 -12.64
C LEU A 40 -9.18 -2.26 -11.88
N SER A 41 -10.22 -1.78 -12.57
CA SER A 41 -11.22 -0.86 -12.01
C SER A 41 -12.59 -1.51 -12.03
N VAL A 42 -13.40 -1.24 -11.00
CA VAL A 42 -14.83 -1.59 -10.97
C VAL A 42 -15.60 -0.28 -11.00
N TRP A 43 -16.48 -0.12 -11.99
CA TRP A 43 -17.21 1.14 -12.24
C TRP A 43 -16.30 2.36 -12.45
N ALA A 44 -15.19 2.16 -13.17
CA ALA A 44 -14.15 3.16 -13.38
C ALA A 44 -13.48 3.68 -12.08
N LEU A 45 -13.70 2.99 -10.95
CA LEU A 45 -13.04 3.26 -9.68
C LEU A 45 -11.98 2.21 -9.40
N THR A 46 -10.78 2.68 -9.10
CA THR A 46 -9.61 1.90 -8.71
C THR A 46 -9.75 1.37 -7.29
N ARG A 47 -8.81 0.50 -6.90
CA ARG A 47 -8.70 -0.02 -5.52
C ARG A 47 -8.58 1.09 -4.48
N HIS A 48 -7.93 2.20 -4.84
CA HIS A 48 -7.71 3.30 -3.92
C HIS A 48 -9.02 4.04 -3.64
N GLU A 49 -9.76 4.36 -4.70
CA GLU A 49 -11.05 5.07 -4.59
C GLU A 49 -12.11 4.21 -3.88
N TRP A 50 -12.18 2.91 -4.18
CA TRP A 50 -13.03 2.00 -3.42
C TRP A 50 -12.62 1.90 -1.94
N GLY A 51 -11.33 2.02 -1.64
CA GLY A 51 -10.82 2.12 -0.28
C GLY A 51 -11.28 3.39 0.44
N GLU A 52 -11.32 4.52 -0.27
CA GLU A 52 -11.83 5.79 0.26
C GLU A 52 -13.34 5.72 0.52
N ILE A 53 -14.12 5.16 -0.41
CA ILE A 53 -15.56 4.94 -0.22
C ILE A 53 -15.80 4.01 0.97
N HIS A 54 -15.06 2.91 1.07
CA HIS A 54 -15.14 1.98 2.20
C HIS A 54 -14.84 2.69 3.54
N PHE A 55 -13.83 3.54 3.58
CA PHE A 55 -13.49 4.33 4.75
C PHE A 55 -14.62 5.27 5.18
N TRP A 56 -15.22 6.01 4.24
CA TRP A 56 -16.33 6.91 4.55
C TRP A 56 -17.59 6.17 5.01
N ILE A 57 -17.88 5.00 4.43
CA ILE A 57 -18.95 4.11 4.91
C ILE A 57 -18.66 3.68 6.36
N ALA A 58 -17.43 3.30 6.69
CA ALA A 58 -17.03 2.93 8.04
C ALA A 58 -17.18 4.09 9.04
N ALA A 59 -16.75 5.30 8.66
CA ALA A 59 -16.87 6.51 9.47
C ALA A 59 -18.35 6.87 9.74
N PHE A 60 -19.19 6.80 8.70
CA PHE A 60 -20.61 7.01 8.82
C PHE A 60 -21.27 5.97 9.74
N LEU A 61 -21.01 4.67 9.51
CA LEU A 61 -21.55 3.60 10.34
C LEU A 61 -21.12 3.74 11.81
N THR A 62 -19.87 4.14 12.05
CA THR A 62 -19.37 4.40 13.41
C THR A 62 -20.19 5.48 14.12
N THR A 63 -20.53 6.55 13.40
CA THR A 63 -21.38 7.64 13.92
C THR A 63 -22.78 7.13 14.25
N VAL A 64 -23.38 6.37 13.32
CA VAL A 64 -24.73 5.79 13.51
C VAL A 64 -24.76 4.82 14.69
N ILE A 65 -23.76 3.95 14.82
CA ILE A 65 -23.63 3.01 15.95
C ILE A 65 -23.45 3.76 17.27
N THR A 66 -22.67 4.85 17.28
CA THR A 66 -22.52 5.69 18.48
C THR A 66 -23.87 6.26 18.91
N VAL A 67 -24.65 6.83 17.98
CA VAL A 67 -26.00 7.34 18.26
C VAL A 67 -26.93 6.22 18.72
N HIS A 68 -26.90 5.06 18.06
CA HIS A 68 -27.68 3.89 18.44
C HIS A 68 -27.39 3.48 19.90
N LEU A 69 -26.12 3.38 20.29
CA LEU A 69 -25.73 3.02 21.66
C LEU A 69 -26.23 4.04 22.69
N VAL A 70 -26.15 5.34 22.39
CA VAL A 70 -26.67 6.41 23.27
C VAL A 70 -28.19 6.29 23.42
N LEU A 71 -28.92 6.05 22.33
CA LEU A 71 -30.38 5.85 22.37
C LEU A 71 -30.78 4.61 23.16
N HIS A 72 -29.97 3.55 23.09
CA HIS A 72 -30.19 2.28 23.80
C HIS A 72 -29.51 2.22 25.18
N TRP A 73 -28.91 3.31 25.67
CA TRP A 73 -28.12 3.35 26.91
C TRP A 73 -28.86 2.80 28.14
N ARG A 74 -30.15 3.12 28.29
CA ARG A 74 -30.98 2.61 29.41
C ARG A 74 -31.15 1.09 29.37
N TRP A 75 -31.28 0.52 28.18
CA TRP A 75 -31.34 -0.93 28.01
C TRP A 75 -29.97 -1.55 28.32
N ILE A 76 -28.87 -0.96 27.86
CA ILE A 76 -27.51 -1.40 28.16
C ILE A 76 -27.27 -1.45 29.67
N VAL A 77 -27.58 -0.36 30.38
CA VAL A 77 -27.47 -0.29 31.84
C VAL A 77 -28.36 -1.33 32.51
N SER A 78 -29.58 -1.54 32.03
CA SER A 78 -30.47 -2.58 32.55
C SER A 78 -29.94 -4.00 32.33
N VAL A 79 -29.24 -4.26 31.21
CA VAL A 79 -28.60 -5.56 30.93
C VAL A 79 -27.40 -5.79 31.84
N ILE A 80 -26.64 -4.73 32.14
CA ILE A 80 -25.45 -4.81 33.01
C ILE A 80 -25.84 -4.91 34.49
N GLN A 81 -26.86 -4.14 34.94
CA GLN A 81 -27.25 -4.05 36.35
C GLN A 81 -28.23 -5.14 36.79
N ASN A 82 -28.96 -5.79 35.87
CA ASN A 82 -29.85 -6.88 36.27
C ASN A 82 -29.03 -8.04 36.82
N LYS A 83 -29.36 -8.46 38.05
CA LYS A 83 -28.78 -9.65 38.67
C LYS A 83 -28.93 -10.82 37.68
N PRO A 84 -27.82 -11.47 37.28
CA PRO A 84 -27.91 -12.59 36.37
C PRO A 84 -28.80 -13.65 37.00
N ARG A 85 -29.94 -13.96 36.36
CA ARG A 85 -30.66 -15.20 36.67
C ARG A 85 -29.67 -16.35 36.47
N GLU A 86 -29.72 -17.37 37.33
CA GLU A 86 -28.78 -18.51 37.33
C GLU A 86 -28.48 -18.96 35.89
N GLY A 87 -27.21 -18.85 35.46
CA GLY A 87 -26.74 -19.15 34.10
C GLY A 87 -26.48 -17.95 33.17
N SER A 88 -26.92 -16.73 33.49
CA SER A 88 -26.73 -15.54 32.63
C SER A 88 -25.38 -14.81 32.85
N GLY A 89 -24.78 -14.93 34.04
CA GLY A 89 -23.54 -14.23 34.40
C GLY A 89 -22.34 -14.63 33.54
N MET A 90 -22.28 -15.90 33.12
CA MET A 90 -21.25 -16.41 32.22
C MET A 90 -21.31 -15.72 30.84
N ARG A 91 -22.51 -15.42 30.33
CA ARG A 91 -22.68 -14.76 29.03
C ARG A 91 -22.20 -13.31 29.06
N VAL A 92 -22.46 -12.61 30.15
CA VAL A 92 -21.98 -11.23 30.35
C VAL A 92 -20.46 -11.22 30.49
N ALA A 93 -19.90 -12.10 31.35
CA ALA A 93 -18.45 -12.20 31.52
C ALA A 93 -17.72 -12.56 30.22
N LEU A 94 -18.23 -13.54 29.46
CA LEU A 94 -17.65 -13.94 28.18
C LEU A 94 -17.76 -12.81 27.14
N GLY A 95 -18.89 -12.10 27.10
CA GLY A 95 -19.07 -10.92 26.24
C GLY A 95 -18.09 -9.80 26.58
N SER A 96 -17.89 -9.50 27.87
CA SER A 96 -16.93 -8.48 28.32
C SER A 96 -15.48 -8.87 28.00
N ILE A 97 -15.09 -10.12 28.23
CA ILE A 97 -13.76 -10.62 27.87
C ILE A 97 -13.55 -10.54 26.37
N GLY A 98 -14.52 -10.99 25.57
CA GLY A 98 -14.46 -10.91 24.11
C GLY A 98 -14.30 -9.47 23.61
N PHE A 99 -15.03 -8.51 24.20
CA PHE A 99 -14.91 -7.09 23.85
C PHE A 99 -13.51 -6.52 24.19
N ILE A 100 -12.95 -6.88 25.36
CA ILE A 100 -11.60 -6.46 25.76
C ILE A 100 -10.56 -7.02 24.78
N VAL A 101 -10.66 -8.30 24.43
CA VAL A 101 -9.76 -8.94 23.46
C VAL A 101 -9.84 -8.25 22.10
N LEU A 102 -11.05 -7.92 21.62
CA LEU A 102 -11.25 -7.19 20.37
C LEU A 102 -10.62 -5.80 20.40
N LEU A 103 -10.73 -5.07 21.52
CA LEU A 103 -10.08 -3.77 21.69
C LEU A 103 -8.56 -3.88 21.64
N ILE A 104 -7.99 -4.90 22.29
CA ILE A 104 -6.54 -5.14 22.26
C ILE A 104 -6.07 -5.40 20.82
N ILE A 105 -6.78 -6.26 20.08
CA ILE A 105 -6.45 -6.57 18.68
C ILE A 105 -6.58 -5.32 17.79
N ALA A 106 -7.60 -4.49 18.01
CA ALA A 106 -7.80 -3.27 17.23
C ALA A 106 -6.70 -2.22 17.49
N VAL A 107 -6.20 -2.12 18.72
CA VAL A 107 -5.17 -1.15 19.10
C VAL A 107 -3.74 -1.65 18.80
N ALA A 108 -3.51 -2.97 18.81
CA ALA A 108 -2.18 -3.56 18.66
C ALA A 108 -1.40 -3.07 17.41
N PRO A 109 -1.98 -2.97 16.19
CA PRO A 109 -1.27 -2.49 15.00
C PRO A 109 -0.73 -1.06 15.12
N PHE A 110 -1.33 -0.23 15.98
CA PHE A 110 -0.88 1.14 16.22
C PHE A 110 0.29 1.23 17.20
N LEU A 111 0.47 0.18 18.03
CA LEU A 111 1.56 0.08 18.99
C LEU A 111 2.76 -0.68 18.41
N THR A 112 2.56 -1.51 17.39
CA THR A 112 3.65 -2.23 16.72
C THR A 112 4.52 -1.26 15.91
N PRO A 113 5.85 -1.22 16.13
CA PRO A 113 6.76 -0.43 15.31
C PRO A 113 6.62 -0.77 13.82
N ARG A 114 6.64 0.27 12.98
CA ARG A 114 6.65 0.10 11.53
C ARG A 114 8.03 -0.39 11.08
N GLU A 115 8.12 -1.61 10.59
CA GLU A 115 9.31 -2.05 9.86
C GLU A 115 9.31 -1.37 8.49
N GLN A 116 10.05 -0.26 8.38
CA GLN A 116 10.44 0.24 7.07
C GLN A 116 11.38 -0.79 6.48
N LEU A 117 10.87 -1.58 5.54
CA LEU A 117 11.72 -2.32 4.61
C LEU A 117 12.52 -1.28 3.83
N THR A 118 13.64 -0.83 4.40
CA THR A 118 14.72 -0.23 3.63
C THR A 118 14.98 -1.19 2.48
N PRO A 119 15.01 -0.74 1.21
CA PRO A 119 15.46 -1.58 0.12
C PRO A 119 16.91 -1.95 0.44
N SER A 120 17.10 -3.09 1.11
CA SER A 120 18.41 -3.67 1.31
C SER A 120 18.94 -3.92 -0.09
N ALA A 121 20.01 -3.21 -0.43
CA ALA A 121 20.79 -3.38 -1.64
C ALA A 121 21.53 -4.74 -1.62
N THR A 122 20.81 -5.82 -1.33
CA THR A 122 21.34 -7.19 -1.25
C THR A 122 20.17 -8.17 -1.37
N GLY A 123 19.60 -8.22 -2.56
CA GLY A 123 18.53 -9.16 -2.90
C GLY A 123 18.60 -9.45 -4.39
N GLY A 124 19.70 -10.08 -4.82
CA GLY A 124 19.82 -10.62 -6.17
C GLY A 124 18.74 -11.66 -6.40
N LYS A 125 17.61 -11.25 -6.96
CA LYS A 125 16.70 -12.16 -7.65
C LYS A 125 17.29 -12.40 -9.03
N GLU A 126 18.08 -13.46 -9.16
CA GLU A 126 18.27 -14.14 -10.43
C GLU A 126 16.90 -14.63 -10.93
N THR A 127 16.18 -13.75 -11.60
CA THR A 127 15.10 -14.17 -12.49
C THR A 127 15.80 -14.55 -13.78
N ARG A 128 15.97 -15.86 -14.02
CA ARG A 128 16.36 -16.37 -15.34
C ARG A 128 15.24 -16.02 -16.32
N THR A 129 15.33 -14.82 -16.90
CA THR A 129 14.46 -14.37 -17.98
C THR A 129 15.21 -14.60 -19.28
N PHE A 130 14.62 -15.43 -20.15
CA PHE A 130 15.01 -15.56 -21.54
C PHE A 130 15.07 -14.18 -22.20
N PRO A 131 16.06 -13.88 -23.05
CA PRO A 131 16.27 -12.54 -23.56
C PRO A 131 15.13 -12.14 -24.51
N ASP A 132 14.16 -11.43 -23.96
CA ASP A 132 13.15 -10.70 -24.71
C ASP A 132 13.74 -9.35 -25.14
N LYS A 133 13.88 -9.17 -26.45
CA LYS A 133 14.44 -7.96 -27.07
C LYS A 133 13.61 -6.70 -26.77
N SER A 134 12.37 -6.84 -26.27
CA SER A 134 11.51 -5.71 -25.90
C SER A 134 12.00 -4.93 -24.65
N LYS A 135 12.73 -5.59 -23.73
CA LYS A 135 13.23 -4.97 -22.49
C LYS A 135 14.46 -4.10 -22.68
N ALA A 136 15.25 -4.33 -23.73
CA ALA A 136 16.44 -3.53 -23.98
C ALA A 136 16.08 -2.05 -24.23
N SER A 137 14.98 -1.80 -24.94
CA SER A 137 14.43 -0.46 -25.19
C SER A 137 13.94 0.25 -23.92
N GLU A 138 13.31 -0.45 -22.97
CA GLU A 138 12.84 0.16 -21.70
C GLU A 138 13.99 0.39 -20.71
N GLU A 139 14.97 -0.52 -20.64
CA GLU A 139 16.13 -0.37 -19.75
C GLU A 139 17.08 0.76 -20.23
N GLN A 140 17.15 1.02 -21.54
CA GLN A 140 17.87 2.17 -22.12
C GLN A 140 17.22 3.51 -21.75
N GLU A 141 15.89 3.56 -21.64
CA GLU A 141 15.17 4.77 -21.24
C GLU A 141 15.36 5.07 -19.74
N SER A 142 15.59 4.02 -18.94
CA SER A 142 15.78 4.04 -17.47
C SER A 142 17.17 4.51 -16.99
N ILE A 143 18.10 4.90 -17.88
CA ILE A 143 19.41 5.42 -17.45
C ILE A 143 19.23 6.75 -16.70
N ARG A 144 19.39 6.72 -15.38
CA ARG A 144 19.26 7.88 -14.48
C ARG A 144 20.62 8.36 -14.00
N GLY A 145 20.73 9.66 -13.73
CA GLY A 145 21.97 10.27 -13.20
C GLY A 145 22.38 9.75 -11.82
N SER A 146 21.52 9.03 -11.12
CA SER A 146 21.84 8.36 -9.85
C SER A 146 22.64 7.07 -10.00
N MET A 147 22.69 6.49 -11.21
CA MET A 147 23.42 5.25 -11.51
C MET A 147 24.93 5.49 -11.54
N THR A 148 25.73 4.46 -11.27
CA THR A 148 27.19 4.46 -11.46
C THR A 148 27.59 3.89 -12.83
N LEU A 149 28.85 4.07 -13.24
CA LEU A 149 29.37 3.44 -14.47
C LEU A 149 29.31 1.90 -14.38
N GLU A 150 29.50 1.34 -13.18
CA GLU A 150 29.29 -0.09 -12.91
C GLU A 150 27.82 -0.51 -13.04
N ASP A 151 26.89 0.30 -12.55
CA ASP A 151 25.45 0.03 -12.68
C ASP A 151 25.04 0.05 -14.15
N VAL A 152 25.57 0.98 -14.96
CA VAL A 152 25.33 1.03 -16.41
C VAL A 152 25.92 -0.18 -17.11
N LYS A 153 27.15 -0.60 -16.78
CA LYS A 153 27.72 -1.84 -17.33
C LYS A 153 26.85 -3.04 -16.98
N ARG A 154 26.33 -3.10 -15.75
CA ARG A 154 25.49 -4.21 -15.28
C ARG A 154 24.13 -4.26 -15.97
N SER A 155 23.51 -3.10 -16.22
CA SER A 155 22.19 -3.04 -16.86
C SER A 155 22.27 -3.16 -18.39
N THR A 156 23.25 -2.52 -19.02
CA THR A 156 23.31 -2.41 -20.50
C THR A 156 24.29 -3.39 -21.14
N GLY A 157 25.14 -4.06 -20.35
CA GLY A 157 26.20 -4.92 -20.85
C GLY A 157 27.39 -4.18 -21.48
N VAL A 158 27.34 -2.85 -21.59
CA VAL A 158 28.39 -2.05 -22.23
C VAL A 158 29.62 -1.93 -21.31
N PRO A 159 30.84 -2.28 -21.78
CA PRO A 159 32.04 -2.17 -20.95
C PRO A 159 32.31 -0.72 -20.51
N VAL A 160 32.66 -0.52 -19.23
CA VAL A 160 33.02 0.80 -18.67
C VAL A 160 34.12 1.48 -19.50
N LYS A 161 35.10 0.71 -19.98
CA LYS A 161 36.19 1.23 -20.83
C LYS A 161 35.69 1.84 -22.15
N TYR A 162 34.63 1.28 -22.73
CA TYR A 162 34.01 1.82 -23.95
C TYR A 162 33.26 3.13 -23.65
N LEU A 163 32.51 3.17 -22.54
CA LEU A 163 31.82 4.37 -22.08
C LEU A 163 32.80 5.52 -21.81
N LEU A 164 33.90 5.24 -21.10
CA LEU A 164 34.92 6.26 -20.79
C LEU A 164 35.54 6.86 -22.05
N LYS A 165 35.92 6.00 -23.00
CA LYS A 165 36.53 6.44 -24.27
C LYS A 165 35.57 7.28 -25.12
N ARG A 166 34.29 6.91 -25.15
CA ARG A 166 33.30 7.56 -26.03
C ARG A 166 32.69 8.82 -25.40
N LEU A 167 32.69 8.93 -24.08
CA LEU A 167 32.26 10.09 -23.31
C LEU A 167 33.42 11.06 -22.98
N ASP A 168 34.61 10.84 -23.56
CA ASP A 168 35.81 11.64 -23.33
C ASP A 168 36.17 11.80 -21.85
N LEU A 169 35.93 10.75 -21.07
CA LEU A 169 36.23 10.71 -19.64
C LEU A 169 37.65 10.16 -19.42
N PRO A 170 38.40 10.70 -18.44
CA PRO A 170 39.74 10.21 -18.16
C PRO A 170 39.71 8.75 -17.69
N GLU A 171 40.65 7.94 -18.19
CA GLU A 171 40.71 6.49 -17.92
C GLU A 171 40.94 6.14 -16.42
N ASN A 172 41.30 7.14 -15.61
CA ASN A 172 41.44 7.02 -14.16
C ASN A 172 40.12 7.18 -13.37
N THR A 173 38.99 7.33 -14.07
CA THR A 173 37.69 7.55 -13.44
C THR A 173 37.22 6.28 -12.72
N SER A 174 36.89 6.42 -11.43
CA SER A 174 36.42 5.30 -10.61
C SER A 174 35.10 4.73 -11.16
N PRO A 175 35.01 3.42 -11.44
CA PRO A 175 33.79 2.79 -11.94
C PRO A 175 32.57 2.90 -11.00
N GLY A 176 32.81 3.09 -9.69
CA GLY A 176 31.76 3.30 -8.68
C GLY A 176 31.22 4.73 -8.59
N GLN A 177 31.66 5.66 -9.43
CA GLN A 177 31.20 7.05 -9.39
C GLN A 177 29.84 7.22 -10.09
N LYS A 178 28.95 8.02 -9.50
CA LYS A 178 27.63 8.30 -10.06
C LYS A 178 27.72 9.16 -11.33
N LEU A 179 26.93 8.83 -12.34
CA LEU A 179 26.82 9.55 -13.61
C LEU A 179 26.46 11.02 -13.42
N GLY A 180 25.62 11.36 -12.45
CA GLY A 180 25.25 12.75 -12.14
C GLY A 180 26.41 13.58 -11.56
N GLN A 181 27.35 12.94 -10.84
CA GLN A 181 28.57 13.60 -10.39
C GLN A 181 29.54 13.80 -11.55
N LEU A 182 29.64 12.82 -12.46
CA LEU A 182 30.43 12.93 -13.68
C LEU A 182 29.87 14.00 -14.63
N SER A 183 28.53 14.08 -14.75
CA SER A 183 27.81 15.11 -15.47
C SER A 183 28.15 16.51 -14.96
N LYS A 184 28.09 16.73 -13.64
CA LYS A 184 28.42 18.04 -13.04
C LYS A 184 29.91 18.39 -13.14
N LYS A 185 30.80 17.39 -13.11
CA LYS A 185 32.26 17.58 -13.12
C LYS A 185 32.84 17.81 -14.51
N TYR A 186 32.28 17.14 -15.53
CA TYR A 186 32.80 17.16 -16.90
C TYR A 186 31.82 17.74 -17.93
N GLY A 187 30.68 18.29 -17.48
CA GLY A 187 29.68 18.91 -18.36
C GLY A 187 28.91 17.93 -19.24
N LEU A 188 28.93 16.63 -18.92
CA LEU A 188 28.25 15.60 -19.69
C LEU A 188 26.74 15.64 -19.46
N ARG A 189 25.95 15.39 -20.50
CA ARG A 189 24.49 15.20 -20.35
C ARG A 189 24.14 13.72 -20.29
N ILE A 190 23.09 13.39 -19.55
CA ILE A 190 22.66 11.99 -19.38
C ILE A 190 22.19 11.41 -20.72
N GLU A 191 21.65 12.25 -21.60
CA GLU A 191 21.25 11.90 -22.95
C GLU A 191 22.43 11.45 -23.82
N ASP A 192 23.62 12.02 -23.60
CA ASP A 192 24.83 11.64 -24.34
C ASP A 192 25.31 10.24 -23.91
N VAL A 193 25.13 9.88 -22.63
CA VAL A 193 25.37 8.52 -22.12
C VAL A 193 24.40 7.52 -22.76
N ARG A 194 23.11 7.87 -22.86
CA ARG A 194 22.10 7.01 -23.50
C ARG A 194 22.43 6.76 -24.97
N LYS A 195 22.86 7.80 -25.71
CA LYS A 195 23.30 7.66 -27.11
C LYS A 195 24.49 6.73 -27.28
N VAL A 196 25.49 6.82 -26.42
CA VAL A 196 26.66 5.94 -26.47
C VAL A 196 26.29 4.48 -26.21
N VAL A 197 25.35 4.24 -25.30
CA VAL A 197 24.83 2.88 -25.06
C VAL A 197 24.08 2.36 -26.28
N MET A 198 23.21 3.17 -26.89
CA MET A 198 22.49 2.78 -28.12
C MET A 198 23.45 2.42 -29.25
N LEU A 199 24.49 3.24 -29.49
CA LEU A 199 25.50 3.01 -30.53
C LEU A 199 26.35 1.74 -30.34
N TYR A 200 26.39 1.16 -29.14
CA TYR A 200 27.12 -0.09 -28.88
C TYR A 200 26.24 -1.33 -29.10
N GLN A 201 24.92 -1.18 -29.01
CA GLN A 201 23.96 -2.28 -29.10
C GLN A 201 23.37 -2.46 -30.52
N GLU A 202 23.63 -1.50 -31.41
CA GLU A 202 23.50 -1.63 -32.88
C GLU A 202 24.71 -2.36 -33.48
#